data_AF-M4VBM9-F1
#
_entry.id   AF-M4VBM9-F1
#
_cell.length_a   1.000
_cell.length_b   1.000
_cell.length_c   1.000
_cell.angle_alpha   90.00
_cell.angle_beta   90.00
_cell.angle_gamma   90.00
#
_symmetry.space_group_name_H-M   'P 1'
#
loop_
_entity.id
_entity.type
_entity.pdbx_description
1 polymer ?
#
loop_
_entity_poly.entity_id
_entity_poly.type
_entity_poly.pdbx_seq_one_letter_code
_entity_poly.pdbx_strand_id
1 'polypeptide(L)'
;MKKLFYCVITILTISSCANIDKAMTGSNTMPTQTERTTIVSQFPELSAEQKQQFINGEAWVGMSQEQLKAMWNNEPIKSQKKLTAAGNSEIQLYQLRVGDWKTGIKSKFYKMTFTNGKISELQEVDGDLESMDNR
;
A
#
# COMPACT_ATOMS: atom_id res chain seq x y z
N MET A 1 47.53 17.15 -38.89
CA MET A 1 47.39 16.88 -37.44
C MET A 1 46.06 16.17 -37.20
N LYS A 2 46.09 15.00 -36.53
CA LYS A 2 44.94 14.13 -36.24
C LYS A 2 44.03 14.76 -35.18
N LYS A 3 42.71 14.70 -35.36
CA LYS A 3 41.74 14.44 -34.29
C LYS A 3 40.60 13.57 -34.83
N LEU A 4 40.62 12.31 -34.43
CA LEU A 4 39.39 11.56 -34.17
C LEU A 4 38.62 12.30 -33.06
N PHE A 5 37.28 12.26 -33.03
CA PHE A 5 36.54 11.46 -32.06
C PHE A 5 35.02 11.72 -32.16
N TYR A 6 34.29 10.67 -32.54
CA TYR A 6 33.12 10.11 -31.84
C TYR A 6 31.74 10.74 -32.04
N CYS A 7 30.83 9.81 -32.34
CA CYS A 7 29.39 9.86 -32.12
C CYS A 7 29.10 10.52 -30.77
N VAL A 8 28.57 11.75 -30.80
CA VAL A 8 27.95 12.35 -29.62
C VAL A 8 26.46 12.13 -29.78
N ILE A 9 26.01 11.08 -29.09
CA ILE A 9 24.64 10.85 -28.69
C ILE A 9 24.09 12.19 -28.20
N THR A 10 23.09 12.72 -28.89
CA THR A 10 22.31 13.85 -28.42
C THR A 10 21.69 13.45 -27.08
N ILE A 11 22.29 13.90 -25.99
CA ILE A 11 21.73 13.73 -24.65
C ILE A 11 20.44 14.56 -24.62
N LEU A 12 19.31 13.86 -24.57
CA LEU A 12 18.02 14.42 -24.18
C LEU A 12 18.19 15.09 -22.81
N THR A 13 18.13 16.41 -22.77
CA THR A 13 17.79 17.15 -21.56
C THR A 13 16.72 18.16 -21.93
N ILE A 14 15.48 17.67 -21.97
CA ILE A 14 14.29 18.49 -21.76
C ILE A 14 13.41 17.70 -20.79
N SER A 15 13.52 18.07 -19.51
CA SER A 15 12.41 18.14 -18.56
C SER A 15 11.34 17.06 -18.70
N SER A 16 11.65 15.83 -18.30
CA SER A 16 10.60 14.88 -17.93
C SER A 16 10.16 15.13 -16.49
N CYS A 17 9.53 16.29 -16.25
CA CYS A 17 8.39 16.35 -15.33
C CYS A 17 7.25 15.60 -16.02
N ALA A 18 7.40 14.30 -16.16
CA ALA A 18 6.45 13.43 -16.83
C ALA A 18 6.74 12.02 -16.33
N ASN A 19 6.16 11.68 -15.17
CA ASN A 19 5.66 10.35 -14.81
C ASN A 19 5.21 10.28 -13.34
N ILE A 20 4.52 11.31 -12.82
CA ILE A 20 3.66 11.14 -11.63
C ILE A 20 2.17 11.17 -12.03
N ASP A 21 1.84 11.27 -13.32
CA ASP A 21 0.43 11.28 -13.79
C ASP A 21 -0.07 9.90 -14.27
N LYS A 22 0.71 8.83 -14.04
CA LYS A 22 0.38 7.48 -14.53
C LYS A 22 0.31 6.45 -13.40
N ALA A 23 -0.42 6.73 -12.33
CA ALA A 23 -0.77 5.71 -11.32
C ALA A 23 -2.10 5.91 -10.57
N MET A 24 -2.94 6.92 -10.88
CA MET A 24 -4.11 7.22 -10.03
C MET A 24 -5.47 7.20 -10.75
N THR A 25 -5.68 6.24 -11.66
CA THR A 25 -7.02 6.00 -12.27
C THR A 25 -7.70 4.71 -11.80
N GLY A 26 -7.12 3.99 -10.84
CA GLY A 26 -7.87 3.01 -10.04
C GLY A 26 -8.48 3.76 -8.86
N SER A 27 -9.80 3.76 -8.73
CA SER A 27 -10.46 4.27 -7.51
C SER A 27 -10.09 3.34 -6.34
N ASN A 28 -8.94 3.57 -5.70
CA ASN A 28 -8.52 2.97 -4.43
C ASN A 28 -9.29 3.63 -3.28
N THR A 29 -10.61 3.64 -3.41
CA THR A 29 -11.52 4.09 -2.37
C THR A 29 -11.84 2.86 -1.54
N MET A 30 -11.63 2.97 -0.23
CA MET A 30 -11.99 1.91 0.70
C MET A 30 -13.48 1.57 0.50
N PRO A 31 -13.86 0.27 0.42
CA PRO A 31 -15.26 -0.12 0.35
C PRO A 31 -16.02 0.50 1.50
N THR A 32 -17.28 0.84 1.29
CA THR A 32 -18.18 1.34 2.33
C THR A 32 -18.38 0.30 3.44
N GLN A 33 -18.86 0.73 4.60
CA GLN A 33 -19.16 -0.20 5.71
C GLN A 33 -20.20 -1.26 5.30
N THR A 34 -21.18 -0.89 4.48
CA THR A 34 -22.18 -1.83 3.93
C THR A 34 -21.51 -2.87 3.05
N GLU A 35 -20.63 -2.46 2.14
CA GLU A 35 -19.88 -3.39 1.26
C GLU A 35 -18.98 -4.31 2.09
N ARG A 36 -18.27 -3.80 3.09
CA ARG A 36 -17.44 -4.63 3.99
C ARG A 36 -18.26 -5.64 4.79
N THR A 37 -19.49 -5.29 5.18
CA THR A 37 -20.43 -6.21 5.84
C THR A 37 -20.83 -7.37 4.92
N THR A 38 -20.97 -7.12 3.61
CA THR A 38 -21.19 -8.18 2.64
C THR A 38 -19.92 -8.99 2.40
N ILE A 39 -18.76 -8.34 2.23
CA ILE A 39 -17.48 -9.00 1.94
C ILE A 39 -17.05 -9.91 3.09
N VAL A 40 -17.21 -9.49 4.35
CA VAL A 40 -16.74 -10.27 5.50
C VAL A 40 -17.42 -11.65 5.61
N SER A 41 -18.59 -11.83 4.99
CA SER A 41 -19.27 -13.14 4.90
C SER A 41 -18.48 -14.19 4.12
N GLN A 42 -17.53 -13.77 3.29
CA GLN A 42 -16.61 -14.65 2.54
C GLN A 42 -15.50 -15.25 3.41
N PHE A 43 -15.31 -14.72 4.63
CA PHE A 43 -14.32 -15.17 5.60
C PHE A 43 -15.00 -15.75 6.85
N PRO A 44 -15.67 -16.92 6.75
CA PRO A 44 -16.44 -17.51 7.84
C PRO A 44 -15.60 -17.86 9.07
N GLU A 45 -14.30 -18.12 8.87
CA GLU A 45 -13.31 -18.48 9.89
C GLU A 45 -12.97 -17.34 10.85
N LEU A 46 -13.31 -16.09 10.51
CA LEU A 46 -13.08 -14.95 11.38
C LEU A 46 -13.97 -15.01 12.62
N SER A 47 -13.36 -14.72 13.78
CA SER A 47 -14.08 -14.51 15.03
C SER A 47 -15.03 -13.31 14.94
N ALA A 48 -15.99 -13.20 15.86
CA ALA A 48 -16.92 -12.07 15.89
C ALA A 48 -16.20 -10.71 16.01
N GLU A 49 -15.12 -10.67 16.80
CA GLU A 49 -14.29 -9.47 16.97
C GLU A 49 -13.58 -9.09 15.67
N GLN A 50 -12.95 -10.05 14.99
CA GLN A 50 -12.29 -9.81 13.71
C GLN A 50 -13.28 -9.41 12.61
N LYS A 51 -14.49 -9.97 12.62
CA LYS A 51 -15.55 -9.55 11.70
C LYS A 51 -15.93 -8.09 11.93
N GLN A 52 -16.03 -7.66 13.18
CA GLN A 52 -16.32 -6.27 13.51
C GLN A 52 -15.17 -5.33 13.11
N GLN A 53 -13.92 -5.71 13.36
CA GLN A 53 -12.74 -4.96 12.91
C GLN A 53 -12.71 -4.84 11.37
N PHE A 54 -13.01 -5.92 10.65
CA PHE A 54 -13.11 -5.91 9.20
C PHE A 54 -14.19 -4.93 8.71
N ILE A 55 -15.37 -4.97 9.31
CA ILE A 55 -16.47 -4.05 9.00
C ILE A 55 -16.08 -2.60 9.31
N ASN A 56 -15.28 -2.34 10.34
CA ASN A 56 -14.78 -1.01 10.67
C ASN A 56 -13.64 -0.55 9.75
N GLY A 57 -13.02 -1.46 8.99
CA GLY A 57 -11.88 -1.14 8.13
C GLY A 57 -10.55 -1.15 8.88
N GLU A 58 -10.47 -1.83 10.02
CA GLU A 58 -9.32 -1.87 10.91
C GLU A 58 -8.47 -3.12 10.65
N ALA A 59 -7.19 -2.93 10.32
CA ALA A 59 -6.25 -4.03 10.16
C ALA A 59 -5.78 -4.57 11.53
N TRP A 60 -5.47 -5.86 11.61
CA TRP A 60 -4.96 -6.51 12.82
C TRP A 60 -3.82 -7.49 12.53
N VAL A 61 -3.00 -7.78 13.55
CA VAL A 61 -1.93 -8.79 13.47
C VAL A 61 -2.54 -10.19 13.30
N GLY A 62 -2.11 -10.91 12.27
CA GLY A 62 -2.62 -12.22 11.88
C GLY A 62 -3.59 -12.20 10.70
N MET A 63 -4.06 -11.01 10.27
CA MET A 63 -4.85 -10.85 9.04
C MET A 63 -4.05 -11.28 7.81
N SER A 64 -4.69 -11.95 6.84
CA SER A 64 -4.06 -12.31 5.57
C SER A 64 -4.02 -11.14 4.59
N GLN A 65 -3.09 -11.19 3.62
CA GLN A 65 -3.06 -10.22 2.52
C GLN A 65 -4.38 -10.18 1.73
N GLU A 66 -5.04 -11.32 1.56
CA GLU A 66 -6.33 -11.43 0.88
C GLU A 66 -7.45 -10.70 1.64
N GLN A 67 -7.54 -10.94 2.96
CA GLN A 67 -8.49 -10.25 3.83
C GLN A 67 -8.24 -8.73 3.82
N LEU A 68 -6.98 -8.30 3.89
CA LEU A 68 -6.63 -6.88 3.87
C LEU A 68 -7.03 -6.23 2.54
N LYS A 69 -6.72 -6.88 1.41
CA LYS A 69 -7.08 -6.39 0.09
C LYS A 69 -8.59 -6.33 -0.10
N ALA A 70 -9.33 -7.33 0.38
CA ALA A 70 -10.79 -7.31 0.34
C ALA A 70 -11.38 -6.20 1.22
N MET A 71 -10.79 -5.93 2.39
CA MET A 71 -11.23 -4.90 3.32
C MET A 71 -10.97 -3.48 2.83
N TRP A 72 -9.78 -3.23 2.28
CA TRP A 72 -9.34 -1.88 1.90
C TRP A 72 -9.49 -1.56 0.43
N ASN A 73 -9.65 -2.58 -0.44
CA ASN A 73 -9.63 -2.44 -1.90
C ASN A 73 -8.48 -1.52 -2.37
N ASN A 74 -7.31 -1.73 -1.77
CA ASN A 74 -6.15 -0.88 -1.95
C ASN A 74 -4.91 -1.74 -2.18
N GLU A 75 -4.07 -1.29 -3.09
CA GLU A 75 -2.77 -1.90 -3.34
C GLU A 75 -1.70 -1.18 -2.50
N PRO A 76 -0.63 -1.89 -2.10
CA PRO A 76 0.46 -1.23 -1.41
C PRO A 76 1.14 -0.22 -2.34
N ILE A 77 1.47 0.95 -1.82
CA ILE A 77 2.22 2.00 -2.55
C ILE A 77 3.69 1.61 -2.75
N LYS A 78 4.21 0.74 -1.87
CA LYS A 78 5.55 0.16 -1.95
C LYS A 78 5.54 -1.22 -1.32
N SER A 79 6.25 -2.17 -1.92
CA SER A 79 6.53 -3.45 -1.28
C SER A 79 8.00 -3.84 -1.39
N GLN A 80 8.50 -4.53 -0.38
CA GLN A 80 9.85 -5.06 -0.33
C GLN A 80 9.81 -6.47 0.25
N LYS A 81 10.22 -7.45 -0.56
CA LYS A 81 10.32 -8.85 -0.13
C LYS A 81 11.71 -9.13 0.43
N LYS A 82 11.76 -9.90 1.52
CA LYS A 82 12.99 -10.36 2.16
C LYS A 82 12.84 -11.80 2.60
N LEU A 83 13.77 -12.67 2.20
CA LEU A 83 13.92 -13.97 2.85
C LEU A 83 14.58 -13.79 4.22
N THR A 84 13.94 -14.31 5.25
CA THR A 84 14.45 -14.31 6.62
C THR A 84 14.54 -15.75 7.14
N ALA A 85 15.24 -15.95 8.25
CA ALA A 85 15.28 -17.27 8.90
C ALA A 85 13.89 -17.76 9.36
N ALA A 86 12.93 -16.85 9.56
CA ALA A 86 11.55 -17.15 9.91
C ALA A 86 10.63 -17.44 8.69
N GLY A 87 11.18 -17.39 7.47
CA GLY A 87 10.45 -17.62 6.23
C GLY A 87 10.39 -16.38 5.32
N ASN A 88 9.42 -16.39 4.42
CA ASN A 88 9.17 -15.28 3.50
C ASN A 88 8.56 -14.11 4.28
N SER A 89 9.33 -13.03 4.38
CA SER A 89 8.88 -11.76 4.93
C SER A 89 8.67 -10.75 3.82
N GLU A 90 7.61 -9.95 3.92
CA GLU A 90 7.32 -8.88 2.98
C GLU A 90 6.90 -7.64 3.75
N ILE A 91 7.59 -6.52 3.54
CA ILE A 91 7.20 -5.23 4.10
C ILE A 91 6.39 -4.51 3.03
N GLN A 92 5.19 -4.07 3.36
CA GLN A 92 4.30 -3.33 2.48
C GLN A 92 3.90 -2.00 3.13
N LEU A 93 3.90 -0.94 2.32
CA LEU A 93 3.43 0.37 2.72
C LEU A 93 2.07 0.62 2.07
N TYR A 94 1.10 1.07 2.85
CA TYR A 94 -0.24 1.40 2.39
C TYR A 94 -0.55 2.85 2.67
N GLN A 95 -1.23 3.50 1.73
CA GLN A 95 -1.84 4.82 1.90
C GLN A 95 -3.35 4.65 1.85
N LEU A 96 -4.01 4.76 3.00
CA LEU A 96 -5.46 4.69 3.09
C LEU A 96 -6.04 6.11 3.02
N ARG A 97 -6.91 6.38 2.05
CA ARG A 97 -7.66 7.64 1.99
C ARG A 97 -8.84 7.56 2.95
N VAL A 98 -8.80 8.36 4.01
CA VAL A 98 -9.78 8.40 5.09
C VAL A 98 -10.35 9.81 5.15
N GLY A 99 -11.53 10.02 4.58
CA GLY A 99 -12.19 11.33 4.65
C GLY A 99 -13.16 11.57 3.51
N ASP A 100 -14.18 12.37 3.82
CA ASP A 100 -15.19 12.79 2.86
C ASP A 100 -14.76 14.09 2.17
N TRP A 101 -15.20 14.31 0.94
CA TRP A 101 -14.83 15.49 0.13
C TRP A 101 -15.18 16.83 0.81
N LYS A 102 -16.09 16.80 1.81
CA LYS A 102 -16.50 17.95 2.62
C LYS A 102 -15.53 18.32 3.76
N THR A 103 -14.79 17.35 4.29
CA THR A 103 -13.87 17.55 5.44
C THR A 103 -12.39 17.60 5.02
N GLY A 104 -12.12 17.44 3.72
CA GLY A 104 -10.79 17.22 3.18
C GLY A 104 -10.43 15.73 3.19
N ILE A 105 -9.76 15.27 2.12
CA ILE A 105 -9.20 13.91 2.06
C ILE A 105 -7.99 13.88 2.98
N LYS A 106 -8.09 13.16 4.11
CA LYS A 106 -6.92 12.81 4.92
C LYS A 106 -6.39 11.47 4.43
N SER A 107 -5.07 11.32 4.40
CA SER A 107 -4.43 10.02 4.16
C SER A 107 -3.86 9.51 5.47
N LYS A 108 -4.05 8.22 5.75
CA LYS A 108 -3.31 7.49 6.77
C LYS A 108 -2.30 6.58 6.09
N PHE A 109 -1.10 6.50 6.66
CA PHE A 109 -0.07 5.60 6.15
C PHE A 109 0.14 4.43 7.12
N TYR A 110 0.27 3.23 6.57
CA TYR A 110 0.52 2.02 7.33
C TYR A 110 1.76 1.33 6.78
N LYS A 111 2.71 1.01 7.67
CA LYS A 111 3.79 0.06 7.40
C LYS A 111 3.38 -1.28 7.99
N MET A 112 3.32 -2.30 7.14
CA MET A 112 2.95 -3.65 7.53
C MET A 112 4.06 -4.62 7.18
N THR A 113 4.43 -5.46 8.13
CA THR A 113 5.31 -6.60 7.88
C THR A 113 4.44 -7.84 7.79
N PHE A 114 4.52 -8.56 6.69
CA PHE A 114 3.91 -9.86 6.49
C PHE A 114 4.94 -10.95 6.68
N THR A 115 4.57 -12.01 7.39
CA THR A 115 5.35 -13.24 7.51
C THR A 115 4.44 -14.38 7.11
N ASN A 116 4.86 -15.17 6.11
CA ASN A 116 4.07 -16.28 5.58
C ASN A 116 2.63 -15.86 5.15
N GLY A 117 2.51 -14.68 4.52
CA GLY A 117 1.26 -14.16 3.97
C GLY A 117 0.29 -13.54 4.99
N LYS A 118 0.67 -13.44 6.27
CA LYS A 118 -0.13 -12.81 7.33
C LYS A 118 0.61 -11.64 7.97
N ILE A 119 -0.12 -10.61 8.39
CA ILE A 119 0.44 -9.46 9.11
C ILE A 119 1.10 -9.96 10.40
N SER A 120 2.41 -9.80 10.51
CA SER A 120 3.18 -10.03 11.74
C SER A 120 3.45 -8.75 12.51
N GLU A 121 3.44 -7.60 11.83
CA GLU A 121 3.65 -6.29 12.44
C GLU A 121 2.81 -5.25 11.72
N LEU A 122 2.20 -4.33 12.48
CA LEU A 122 1.35 -3.27 11.98
C LEU A 122 1.74 -1.96 12.66
N GLN A 123 2.11 -0.96 11.87
CA GLN A 123 2.46 0.37 12.36
C GLN A 123 1.70 1.44 11.55
N GLU A 124 0.90 2.26 12.22
CA GLU A 124 0.44 3.54 11.66
C GLU A 124 1.61 4.52 11.68
N VAL A 125 1.87 5.19 10.56
CA VAL A 125 3.00 6.10 10.40
C VAL A 125 2.45 7.51 10.24
N ASP A 126 2.82 8.37 11.18
CA ASP A 126 2.54 9.81 11.12
C ASP A 126 3.49 10.45 10.11
N GLY A 127 2.96 11.01 9.01
CA GLY A 127 3.72 11.85 8.08
C GLY A 127 3.54 11.53 6.60
N ASP A 128 4.31 12.25 5.77
CA ASP A 128 4.35 12.08 4.31
C ASP A 128 5.26 10.91 3.91
N LEU A 129 4.94 10.30 2.76
CA LEU A 129 5.60 9.14 2.13
C LEU A 129 7.14 9.19 2.14
N GLU A 130 7.74 10.38 2.06
CA GLU A 130 9.21 10.57 2.04
C GLU A 130 9.90 10.17 3.36
N SER A 131 9.18 10.20 4.48
CA SER A 131 9.72 9.76 5.78
C SER A 131 9.94 8.25 5.87
N MET A 132 9.38 7.48 4.93
CA MET A 132 9.37 6.02 4.96
C MET A 132 10.55 5.37 4.23
N ASP A 133 11.32 6.12 3.43
CA ASP A 133 12.43 5.60 2.61
C ASP A 133 13.78 5.51 3.32
N ASN A 134 13.91 6.06 4.53
CA ASN A 134 15.19 6.19 5.24
C ASN A 134 15.34 5.31 6.51
N ARG A 135 14.57 4.24 6.69
CA ARG A 135 14.69 3.34 7.86
C ARG A 135 14.59 1.85 7.54
#